data_AF-A0A285VCS1-F1
#
_entry.id   AF-A0A285VCS1-F1
#
_cell.length_a   1.000
_cell.length_b   1.000
_cell.length_c   1.000
_cell.angle_alpha   90.00
_cell.angle_beta   90.00
_cell.angle_gamma   90.00
#
_symmetry.space_group_name_H-M   'P 1'
#
loop_
_entity.id
_entity.type
_entity.pdbx_description
1 polymer ?
#
loop_
_entity_poly.entity_id
_entity_poly.type
_entity_poly.pdbx_seq_one_letter_code
_entity_poly.pdbx_strand_id
1 'polypeptide(L)'
;MCARCYEVPAAMRDSAADIEPVSASVSWTGTPAIDVGAGVVAQLVRGGVAVRWLPGCTREDPNLYSYRRDGQTGRFAGVVRLIAPEQVA
;
A
#
# COMPACT_ATOMS: atom_id res chain seq x y z
N MET A 1 0.76 -2.76 3.56
CA MET A 1 2.22 -2.73 3.80
C MET A 1 2.69 -1.29 3.63
N CYS A 2 3.39 -0.70 4.60
CA CYS A 2 3.82 0.71 4.50
C CYS A 2 5.18 0.87 3.79
N ALA A 3 5.48 2.09 3.35
CA ALA A 3 6.70 2.49 2.65
C ALA A 3 7.99 2.06 3.37
N ARG A 4 8.00 2.16 4.71
CA ARG A 4 9.18 1.89 5.54
C ARG A 4 9.41 0.40 5.79
N CYS A 5 8.49 -0.47 5.39
CA CYS A 5 8.58 -1.90 5.63
C CYS A 5 8.63 -2.73 4.35
N TYR A 6 8.24 -2.20 3.20
CA TYR A 6 8.20 -2.96 1.94
C TYR A 6 9.55 -2.94 1.22
N GLU A 7 10.54 -3.56 1.86
CA GLU A 7 11.88 -3.75 1.31
C GLU A 7 11.84 -4.57 0.03
N VAL A 8 12.60 -4.17 -0.98
CA VAL A 8 12.74 -4.87 -2.26
C VAL A 8 14.17 -4.70 -2.81
N PRO A 9 14.61 -5.51 -3.78
CA PRO A 9 15.84 -5.22 -4.50
C PRO A 9 15.82 -3.82 -5.14
N ALA A 10 16.98 -3.14 -5.19
CA ALA A 10 17.10 -1.78 -5.74
C ALA A 10 16.49 -1.64 -7.13
N ALA A 11 16.80 -2.57 -8.04
CA ALA A 11 16.26 -2.58 -9.40
C ALA A 11 14.72 -2.58 -9.43
N MET A 12 14.07 -3.27 -8.48
CA MET A 12 12.60 -3.29 -8.40
C MET A 12 12.04 -1.96 -7.91
N ARG A 13 12.68 -1.32 -6.92
CA ARG A 13 12.33 0.04 -6.50
C ARG A 13 12.48 1.03 -7.65
N ASP A 14 13.59 0.95 -8.37
CA ASP A 14 13.92 1.87 -9.44
C ASP A 14 12.91 1.72 -10.60
N SER A 15 12.55 0.49 -10.97
CA SER A 15 11.46 0.24 -11.93
C SER A 15 10.10 0.79 -11.49
N ALA A 16 9.78 0.78 -10.20
CA ALA A 16 8.55 1.42 -9.70
C ALA A 16 8.65 2.95 -9.77
N ALA A 17 9.82 3.52 -9.48
CA ALA A 17 10.10 4.95 -9.55
C ALA A 17 10.07 5.49 -10.99
N ASP A 18 10.45 4.67 -11.97
CA ASP A 18 10.36 4.99 -13.40
C ASP A 18 8.89 5.22 -13.84
N ILE A 19 7.94 4.54 -13.20
CA ILE A 19 6.50 4.71 -13.46
C ILE A 19 5.92 5.85 -12.60
N GLU A 20 6.14 5.81 -11.29
CA GLU A 20 5.73 6.86 -10.36
C GLU A 20 6.87 7.20 -9.40
N PRO A 21 7.56 8.34 -9.57
CA PRO A 21 8.72 8.70 -8.75
C PRO A 21 8.46 8.67 -7.24
N VAL A 22 7.24 9.00 -6.83
CA VAL A 22 6.80 8.98 -5.42
C VAL A 22 6.79 7.57 -4.79
N SER A 23 6.90 6.52 -5.60
CA SER A 23 6.93 5.14 -5.12
C SER A 23 8.31 4.75 -4.56
N ALA A 24 9.36 5.51 -4.83
CA ALA A 24 10.69 5.25 -4.28
C ALA A 24 10.71 5.54 -2.78
N SER A 25 11.10 4.55 -1.98
CA SER A 25 11.24 4.71 -0.53
C SER A 25 12.51 4.06 0.01
N VAL A 26 12.75 4.29 1.30
CA VAL A 26 13.81 3.67 2.08
C VAL A 26 13.17 3.06 3.31
N SER A 27 13.51 1.81 3.58
CA SER A 27 12.97 1.08 4.73
C SER A 27 13.53 1.63 6.05
N TRP A 28 12.95 1.19 7.15
CA TRP A 28 13.47 1.47 8.48
C TRP A 28 14.89 0.96 8.74
N THR A 29 15.35 -0.03 7.99
CA THR A 29 16.70 -0.59 8.11
C THR A 29 17.69 0.10 7.15
N GLY A 30 17.24 1.08 6.38
CA GLY A 30 18.06 1.81 5.41
C GLY A 30 18.19 1.12 4.05
N THR A 31 17.39 0.11 3.75
CA THR A 31 17.43 -0.63 2.48
C THR A 31 16.42 -0.09 1.47
N PRO A 32 16.59 -0.34 0.15
CA PRO A 32 15.62 0.07 -0.86
C PRO A 32 14.22 -0.49 -0.57
N ALA A 33 13.19 0.36 -0.65
CA ALA A 33 11.81 -0.01 -0.41
C ALA A 33 10.85 0.67 -1.40
N ILE A 34 9.63 0.15 -1.52
CA ILE A 34 8.58 0.72 -2.37
C ILE A 34 7.42 1.23 -1.53
N ASP A 35 6.94 2.44 -1.82
CA ASP A 35 5.65 2.94 -1.38
C ASP A 35 4.58 2.76 -2.48
N VAL A 36 3.94 1.59 -2.48
CA VAL A 36 2.83 1.31 -3.40
C VAL A 36 1.65 2.24 -3.15
N GLY A 37 1.41 2.62 -1.89
CA GLY A 37 0.31 3.48 -1.52
C GLY A 37 0.46 4.88 -2.12
N ALA A 38 1.64 5.49 -1.98
CA ALA A 38 1.93 6.80 -2.58
C ALA A 38 1.80 6.77 -4.11
N GLY A 39 2.32 5.73 -4.78
CA GLY A 39 2.18 5.56 -6.22
C GLY A 39 0.73 5.51 -6.69
N VAL A 40 -0.10 4.69 -6.03
CA VAL A 40 -1.54 4.60 -6.33
C VAL A 40 -2.26 5.93 -6.07
N VAL A 41 -1.96 6.61 -4.96
CA VAL A 41 -2.57 7.91 -4.64
C VAL A 41 -2.21 8.97 -5.68
N ALA A 42 -0.95 9.06 -6.10
CA ALA A 42 -0.53 9.99 -7.14
C ALA A 42 -1.27 9.74 -8.46
N GLN A 43 -1.45 8.48 -8.84
CA GLN A 43 -2.23 8.10 -10.02
C GLN A 43 -3.71 8.51 -9.90
N LEU A 44 -4.34 8.21 -8.76
CA LEU A 44 -5.75 8.54 -8.52
C LEU A 44 -6.02 10.05 -8.50
N VAL A 45 -5.17 10.81 -7.81
CA VAL A 45 -5.27 12.27 -7.72
C VAL A 45 -5.11 12.91 -9.11
N ARG A 46 -4.13 12.45 -9.90
CA ARG A 46 -3.97 12.92 -11.28
C ARG A 46 -5.16 12.58 -12.17
N GLY A 47 -5.88 11.50 -11.86
CA GLY A 47 -7.16 11.13 -12.49
C GLY A 47 -8.39 11.87 -11.94
N GLY A 48 -8.24 12.81 -10.99
CA GLY A 48 -9.34 13.55 -10.39
C GLY A 48 -10.18 12.76 -9.38
N VAL A 49 -9.69 11.62 -8.90
CA VAL A 49 -10.41 10.77 -7.93
C VAL A 49 -10.13 11.26 -6.50
N ALA A 50 -11.18 11.51 -5.73
CA ALA A 50 -11.06 11.81 -4.30
C ALA A 50 -10.62 10.56 -3.53
N VAL A 51 -9.59 10.71 -2.69
CA VAL A 51 -9.01 9.61 -1.92
C VAL A 51 -9.24 9.83 -0.43
N ARG A 52 -9.70 8.79 0.26
CA ARG A 52 -9.62 8.68 1.72
C ARG A 52 -8.51 7.71 2.08
N TRP A 53 -7.51 8.18 2.81
CA TRP A 53 -6.43 7.34 3.29
C TRP A 53 -6.86 6.51 4.51
N LEU A 54 -6.58 5.22 4.48
CA LEU A 54 -6.73 4.32 5.62
C LEU A 54 -5.33 3.94 6.11
N PRO A 55 -4.89 4.46 7.27
CA PRO A 55 -3.56 4.17 7.79
C PRO A 55 -3.48 2.71 8.25
N GLY A 56 -2.29 2.12 8.14
CA GLY A 56 -2.02 0.79 8.66
C GLY A 56 -0.86 0.10 7.95
N CYS A 57 -0.20 -0.82 8.65
CA CYS A 57 0.82 -1.67 8.07
C CYS A 57 0.60 -3.11 8.50
N THR A 58 0.30 -3.98 7.53
CA THR A 58 0.11 -5.41 7.77
C THR A 58 1.31 -6.08 8.45
N ARG A 59 2.55 -5.61 8.22
CA ARG A 59 3.74 -6.14 8.93
C ARG A 59 3.84 -5.64 10.37
N GLU A 60 3.56 -4.36 10.62
CA GLU A 60 3.72 -3.76 11.97
C GLU A 60 2.55 -4.13 12.90
N ASP A 61 1.33 -4.27 12.38
CA ASP A 61 0.15 -4.61 13.18
C ASP A 61 0.02 -6.13 13.38
N PRO A 62 0.11 -6.64 14.63
CA PRO A 62 -0.02 -8.07 14.91
C PRO A 62 -1.44 -8.61 14.69
N ASN A 63 -2.46 -7.74 14.63
CA ASN A 63 -3.84 -8.14 14.36
C ASN A 63 -4.12 -8.35 12.87
N LEU A 64 -3.15 -8.07 12.00
CA LEU A 64 -3.29 -8.22 10.55
C LEU A 64 -2.45 -9.37 10.02
N TYR A 65 -2.98 -10.18 9.10
CA TYR A 65 -2.18 -11.18 8.37
C TYR A 65 -1.09 -10.50 7.52
N SER A 66 0.13 -11.03 7.56
CA SER A 66 1.25 -10.55 6.74
C SER A 66 2.17 -11.67 6.30
N TYR A 67 2.14 -11.99 5.01
CA TYR A 67 3.06 -12.97 4.42
C TYR A 67 4.53 -12.59 4.63
N ARG A 68 4.84 -11.28 4.58
CA ARG A 68 6.22 -10.79 4.73
C ARG A 68 6.74 -10.93 6.17
N ARG A 69 5.85 -11.00 7.16
CA ARG A 69 6.20 -11.24 8.57
C ARG A 69 6.17 -12.74 8.90
N ASP A 70 5.10 -13.42 8.52
CA ASP A 70 4.75 -14.74 9.04
C ASP A 70 5.03 -15.90 8.06
N GLY A 71 5.31 -15.61 6.79
CA GLY A 71 5.37 -16.62 5.74
C GLY A 71 4.00 -17.25 5.51
N GLN A 72 3.81 -18.50 5.93
CA GLN A 72 2.51 -19.18 5.80
C GLN A 72 1.50 -18.58 6.79
N THR A 73 0.49 -17.88 6.27
CA THR A 73 -0.52 -17.14 7.07
C THR A 73 -1.86 -17.06 6.33
N GLY A 74 -2.88 -16.49 6.97
CA GLY A 74 -4.19 -16.23 6.39
C GLY A 74 -4.20 -15.18 5.26
N ARG A 75 -5.37 -14.83 4.75
CA ARG A 75 -5.55 -13.84 3.68
C ARG A 75 -6.75 -12.94 3.96
N PHE A 76 -6.67 -11.71 3.48
CA PHE A 76 -7.80 -10.78 3.43
C PHE A 76 -8.41 -10.79 2.03
N ALA A 77 -9.65 -10.32 1.94
CA ALA A 77 -10.32 -10.04 0.69
C ALA A 77 -10.93 -8.63 0.74
N GLY A 78 -10.77 -7.87 -0.34
CA GLY A 78 -11.54 -6.64 -0.57
C GLY A 78 -12.82 -6.99 -1.33
N VAL A 79 -13.98 -6.61 -0.81
CA VAL A 79 -15.27 -6.86 -1.44
C VAL A 79 -15.98 -5.54 -1.66
N VAL A 80 -16.46 -5.32 -2.88
CA VAL A 80 -17.25 -4.14 -3.26
C VAL A 80 -18.55 -4.64 -3.85
N ARG A 81 -19.67 -4.08 -3.41
CA ARG A 81 -21.00 -4.31 -3.98
C ARG A 81 -21.77 -3.00 -4.03
N LEU A 82 -22.69 -2.91 -4.98
CA LEU A 82 -23.71 -1.87 -4.92
C LEU A 82 -24.64 -2.17 -3.74
N ILE A 83 -24.88 -1.15 -2.92
CA ILE A 83 -25.88 -1.14 -1.87
C ILE A 83 -26.95 -0.11 -2.23
N ALA A 84 -28.16 -0.28 -1.70
CA ALA A 84 -29.15 0.78 -1.77
C ALA A 84 -28.57 2.04 -1.08
N PRO A 85 -28.82 3.25 -1.61
CA PRO A 85 -28.35 4.47 -0.96
C PRO A 85 -28.82 4.50 0.50
N GLU A 86 -27.90 4.78 1.42
CA GLU A 86 -28.25 4.97 2.83
C GLU A 86 -29.15 6.21 2.94
N GLN A 87 -30.36 6.05 3.50
CA GLN A 87 -31.20 7.19 3.84
C GLN A 87 -30.55 7.88 5.03
N VAL A 88 -29.76 8.92 4.76
CA VAL A 88 -29.26 9.81 5.81
C VAL A 88 -30.47 10.57 6.36
N ALA A 89 -30.87 10.25 7.59
CA ALA A 89 -31.89 10.97 8.35
C ALA A 89 -31.39 12.35 8.77
#